data_AF-A0A2E4V4W7-F1
#
_entry.id   AF-A0A2E4V4W7-F1
#
_cell.length_a   1.000
_cell.length_b   1.000
_cell.length_c   1.000
_cell.angle_alpha   90.00
_cell.angle_beta   90.00
_cell.angle_gamma   90.00
#
_symmetry.space_group_name_H-M   'P 1'
#
loop_
_entity.id
_entity.type
_entity.pdbx_description
1 polymer ?
#
loop_
_entity_poly.entity_id
_entity_poly.type
_entity_poly.pdbx_seq_one_letter_code
_entity_poly.pdbx_strand_id
1 'polypeptide(L)'
;TIQRRGRTGRHREGEVMVLIAEGTRDEGMSSSAQRKEENMYKSVQRVSRNLPRKNHQDLKNIGSFSVFGGGEIISAATYIIGEREKNRPKIKQTDDNNIVTDYSEEITQLDPSKFRPQGQTGLNDFDRRN
;
A
#
# COMPACT_ATOMS: atom_id res chain seq x y z
N THR A 1 -13.58 -17.15 -4.83
CA THR A 1 -12.19 -17.04 -5.34
C THR A 1 -11.92 -15.56 -5.58
N ILE A 2 -11.29 -14.78 -4.69
CA ILE A 2 -10.07 -14.88 -3.86
C ILE A 2 -8.76 -14.66 -4.64
N GLN A 3 -8.09 -13.57 -4.24
CA GLN A 3 -6.74 -13.01 -4.53
C GLN A 3 -6.44 -12.43 -5.92
N ARG A 4 -6.09 -11.13 -5.96
CA ARG A 4 -5.53 -10.41 -7.14
C ARG A 4 -4.18 -9.71 -6.89
N ARG A 5 -3.84 -9.47 -5.62
CA ARG A 5 -2.55 -8.91 -5.19
C ARG A 5 -2.24 -9.52 -3.83
N GLY A 6 -1.20 -10.34 -3.72
CA GLY A 6 -0.87 -11.02 -2.45
C GLY A 6 -0.84 -12.55 -2.52
N ARG A 7 -0.15 -13.10 -3.51
CA ARG A 7 0.58 -14.36 -3.35
C ARG A 7 2.05 -14.05 -3.56
N THR A 8 2.79 -13.72 -2.50
CA THR A 8 4.19 -13.28 -2.58
C THR A 8 5.14 -14.35 -2.10
N GLY A 9 5.92 -14.85 -3.08
CA GLY A 9 7.29 -15.33 -2.93
C GLY A 9 8.18 -14.76 -4.05
N ARG A 10 7.81 -13.62 -4.65
CA ARG A 10 8.54 -13.01 -5.78
C ARG A 10 9.35 -11.82 -5.30
N HIS A 11 10.66 -11.84 -5.60
CA HIS A 11 11.61 -10.76 -5.32
C HIS A 11 11.42 -9.50 -6.19
N ARG A 12 10.56 -9.56 -7.21
CA ARG A 12 10.33 -8.47 -8.16
C ARG A 12 8.85 -8.15 -8.33
N GLU A 13 8.57 -6.89 -8.62
CA GLU A 13 7.24 -6.41 -8.97
C GLU A 13 6.77 -7.07 -10.27
N GLY A 14 5.49 -7.47 -10.29
CA GLY A 14 4.83 -8.05 -11.45
C GLY A 14 3.66 -7.17 -11.87
N GLU A 15 3.49 -7.00 -13.17
CA GLU A 15 2.39 -6.25 -13.77
C GLU A 15 1.20 -7.18 -14.05
N VAL A 16 -0.02 -6.68 -13.89
CA VAL A 16 -1.27 -7.42 -14.15
C VAL A 16 -2.14 -6.59 -15.08
N MET A 17 -2.34 -7.09 -16.30
CA MET A 17 -3.21 -6.49 -17.31
C MET A 17 -4.57 -7.19 -17.31
N VAL A 18 -5.66 -6.44 -17.36
CA VAL A 18 -7.03 -6.97 -17.45
C VAL A 18 -7.67 -6.45 -18.73
N LEU A 19 -8.01 -7.37 -19.63
CA LEU A 19 -8.72 -7.06 -20.87
C LEU A 19 -10.23 -7.11 -20.62
N ILE A 20 -10.94 -6.08 -21.09
CA ILE A 20 -12.39 -5.96 -20.95
C ILE A 20 -12.96 -5.80 -22.36
N ALA A 21 -13.96 -6.60 -22.72
CA ALA A 21 -14.63 -6.50 -24.00
C ALA A 21 -15.71 -5.41 -23.97
N GLU A 22 -15.65 -4.47 -24.91
CA GLU A 22 -16.58 -3.36 -25.01
C GLU A 22 -18.01 -3.80 -25.36
N GLY A 23 -19.01 -3.13 -24.79
CA GLY A 23 -20.44 -3.42 -25.03
C GLY A 23 -20.91 -4.77 -24.51
N THR A 24 -20.08 -5.48 -23.72
CA THR A 24 -20.43 -6.76 -23.11
C THR A 24 -20.73 -6.61 -21.62
N ARG A 25 -21.22 -7.68 -21.00
CA ARG A 25 -21.40 -7.76 -19.55
C ARG A 25 -20.10 -7.50 -18.78
N ASP A 26 -18.94 -7.69 -19.41
CA ASP A 26 -17.62 -7.57 -18.76
C ASP A 26 -17.35 -6.15 -18.25
N GLU A 27 -17.87 -5.11 -18.92
CA GLU A 27 -17.79 -3.72 -18.45
C GLU A 27 -18.51 -3.53 -17.10
N GLY A 28 -19.75 -4.02 -17.02
CA GLY A 28 -20.58 -3.93 -15.81
C GLY A 28 -19.98 -4.72 -14.64
N MET A 29 -19.39 -5.87 -14.93
CA MET A 29 -18.66 -6.67 -13.94
C MET A 29 -17.40 -5.97 -13.45
N SER A 30 -16.63 -5.34 -14.34
CA SER A 30 -15.44 -4.55 -13.99
C SER A 30 -15.81 -3.36 -13.10
N SER A 31 -16.78 -2.55 -13.52
CA SER A 31 -17.26 -1.39 -12.74
C SER A 31 -17.80 -1.79 -11.36
N SER A 32 -18.52 -2.92 -11.29
CA SER A 32 -19.01 -3.46 -10.02
C SER A 32 -17.88 -3.95 -9.12
N ALA A 33 -16.84 -4.54 -9.68
CA ALA A 33 -15.67 -4.99 -8.94
C ALA A 33 -14.89 -3.81 -8.37
N GLN A 34 -14.67 -2.76 -9.17
CA GLN A 34 -14.00 -1.51 -8.74
C GLN A 34 -14.73 -0.89 -7.54
N ARG A 35 -16.06 -0.71 -7.62
CA ARG A 35 -16.85 -0.16 -6.50
C ARG A 35 -16.79 -1.03 -5.24
N LYS A 36 -16.74 -2.36 -5.38
CA LYS A 36 -16.58 -3.28 -4.24
C LYS A 36 -15.21 -3.12 -3.57
N GLU A 37 -14.16 -2.92 -4.37
CA GLU A 37 -12.82 -2.67 -3.86
C GLU A 37 -12.73 -1.33 -3.12
N GLU A 38 -13.30 -0.26 -3.67
CA GLU A 38 -13.40 1.04 -3.00
C GLU A 38 -14.11 0.94 -1.64
N ASN A 39 -15.25 0.23 -1.61
CA ASN A 39 -16.01 0.01 -0.38
C ASN A 39 -15.23 -0.83 0.64
N MET A 40 -14.42 -1.78 0.17
CA MET A 40 -13.51 -2.54 1.02
C MET A 40 -12.46 -1.61 1.64
N TYR A 41 -11.79 -0.75 0.87
CA TYR A 41 -10.81 0.20 1.42
C TYR A 41 -11.43 1.12 2.47
N LYS A 42 -12.63 1.68 2.19
CA LYS A 42 -13.38 2.50 3.16
C LYS A 42 -13.70 1.73 4.45
N SER A 43 -14.06 0.46 4.33
CA SER A 43 -14.39 -0.41 5.46
C SER A 43 -13.16 -0.75 6.29
N VAL A 44 -12.03 -1.09 5.64
CA VAL A 44 -10.75 -1.36 6.31
C VAL A 44 -10.26 -0.12 7.06
N GLN A 45 -10.31 1.06 6.44
CA GLN A 45 -9.97 2.30 7.11
C GLN A 45 -10.86 2.55 8.34
N ARG A 46 -12.18 2.32 8.23
CA ARG A 46 -13.11 2.48 9.36
C ARG A 46 -12.76 1.55 10.52
N VAL A 47 -12.47 0.27 10.24
CA VAL A 47 -12.03 -0.69 11.26
C VAL A 47 -10.69 -0.28 11.86
N SER A 48 -9.73 0.16 11.04
CA SER A 48 -8.43 0.65 11.50
C SER A 48 -8.53 1.88 12.40
N ARG A 49 -9.57 2.71 12.26
CA ARG A 49 -9.83 3.84 13.17
C ARG A 49 -10.28 3.39 14.55
N ASN A 50 -11.07 2.32 14.62
CA ASN A 50 -11.66 1.81 15.87
C ASN A 50 -10.74 0.84 16.62
N LEU A 51 -9.74 0.26 15.94
CA LEU A 51 -8.78 -0.63 16.58
C LEU A 51 -7.80 0.20 17.44
N PRO A 52 -7.64 -0.09 18.74
CA PRO A 52 -6.65 0.60 19.56
C PRO A 52 -5.29 0.39 18.92
N ARG A 53 -4.60 1.50 18.59
CA ARG A 53 -3.24 1.40 18.06
C ARG A 53 -2.39 0.69 19.09
N LYS A 54 -1.67 -0.35 18.65
CA LYS A 54 -0.68 -1.12 19.42
C LYS A 54 0.57 -0.28 19.78
N ASN A 55 0.43 1.03 19.92
CA ASN A 55 1.43 1.83 20.59
C ASN A 55 1.52 1.23 22.00
N HIS A 56 2.70 0.79 22.42
CA HIS A 56 2.95 0.53 23.83
C HIS A 56 2.59 1.82 24.59
N GLN A 57 1.35 1.87 25.09
CA GLN A 57 0.86 2.90 25.99
C GLN A 57 1.44 2.69 27.38
N ASP A 58 1.99 1.50 27.62
CA ASP A 58 2.70 1.22 28.84
C ASP A 58 4.06 1.94 28.84
N LEU A 59 4.15 2.99 29.65
CA LEU A 59 5.36 3.77 29.87
C LEU A 59 6.11 3.28 31.13
N LYS A 60 5.72 2.14 31.73
CA LYS A 60 6.41 1.59 32.91
C LYS A 60 7.91 1.39 32.68
N ASN A 61 8.29 0.95 31.49
CA ASN A 61 9.68 0.64 31.12
C ASN A 61 10.60 1.86 31.17
N ILE A 62 10.03 3.07 31.13
CA ILE A 62 10.76 4.33 31.07
C ILE A 62 10.58 5.17 32.35
N GLY A 63 9.96 4.60 33.39
CA GLY A 63 9.71 5.30 34.66
C GLY A 63 10.99 5.74 35.39
N SER A 64 12.11 5.08 35.16
CA SER A 64 13.41 5.40 35.77
C SER A 64 14.17 6.55 35.07
N PHE A 65 13.67 7.05 33.93
CA PHE A 65 14.36 8.07 33.14
C PHE A 65 13.77 9.46 33.36
N SER A 66 14.64 10.46 33.28
CA SER A 66 14.29 11.88 33.33
C SER A 66 14.88 12.61 32.11
N VAL A 67 14.19 13.68 31.70
CA VAL A 67 14.57 14.54 30.58
C VAL A 67 14.84 15.93 31.15
N PHE A 68 15.96 16.54 30.73
CA PHE A 68 16.29 17.91 31.06
C PHE A 68 15.97 18.82 29.88
N GLY A 69 15.14 19.85 30.09
CA GLY A 69 14.78 20.81 29.06
C GLY A 69 14.24 22.10 29.66
N GLY A 70 14.71 23.26 29.18
CA GLY A 70 14.22 24.56 29.62
C GLY A 70 14.55 24.94 31.07
N GLY A 71 15.51 24.27 31.71
CA GLY A 71 15.93 24.52 33.10
C GLY A 71 15.23 23.66 34.15
N GLU A 72 14.29 22.78 33.74
CA GLU A 72 13.58 21.87 34.63
C GLU A 72 13.85 20.41 34.28
N ILE A 73 13.78 19.55 35.31
CA ILE A 73 13.88 18.09 35.17
C ILE A 73 12.46 17.54 35.17
N ILE A 74 12.08 16.87 34.08
CA ILE A 74 10.75 16.30 33.88
C ILE A 74 10.89 14.77 33.74
N SER A 75 9.93 13.99 34.22
CA SER A 75 9.90 12.55 33.96
C SER A 75 9.83 12.26 32.45
N ALA A 76 10.54 11.23 31.99
CA ALA A 76 10.49 10.80 30.60
C ALA A 76 9.06 10.40 30.17
N ALA A 77 8.29 9.79 31.07
CA ALA A 77 6.92 9.38 30.79
C ALA A 77 6.02 10.59 30.45
N THR A 78 6.09 11.65 31.25
CA THR A 78 5.29 12.87 31.04
C THR A 78 5.70 13.61 29.77
N TYR A 79 7.01 13.68 29.48
CA TYR A 79 7.53 14.31 28.28
C TYR A 79 7.03 13.60 27.00
N ILE A 80 7.10 12.26 26.98
CA ILE A 80 6.68 11.45 25.82
C ILE A 80 5.17 11.56 25.58
N ILE A 81 4.34 11.65 26.63
CA ILE A 81 2.90 11.88 26.47
C ILE A 81 2.66 13.22 25.75
N GLY A 82 3.33 14.29 26.19
CA GLY A 82 3.21 15.61 25.58
C GLY A 82 3.65 15.62 24.12
N GLU A 83 4.80 15.02 23.81
CA GLU A 83 5.31 14.92 22.43
C GLU A 83 4.41 14.08 21.53
N ARG A 84 3.80 13.00 22.05
CA ARG A 84 2.84 12.18 21.30
C ARG A 84 1.58 12.95 20.93
N GLU A 85 1.07 13.77 21.84
CA GLU A 85 -0.12 14.60 21.58
C GLU A 85 0.19 15.73 20.58
N LYS A 86 1.35 16.39 20.69
CA LYS A 86 1.79 17.40 19.72
C LYS A 86 1.95 16.84 18.31
N ASN A 87 2.57 15.67 18.19
CA ASN A 87 2.83 14.99 16.92
C ASN A 87 1.67 14.08 16.48
N ARG A 88 0.51 14.16 17.15
CA ARG A 88 -0.66 13.36 16.77
C ARG A 88 -1.03 13.72 15.32
N PRO A 89 -1.10 12.74 14.40
CA PRO A 89 -1.45 13.02 13.02
C PRO A 89 -2.85 13.66 12.99
N LYS A 90 -2.95 14.86 12.39
CA LYS A 90 -4.24 15.52 12.17
C LYS A 90 -5.06 14.66 11.21
N ILE A 91 -6.24 14.26 11.65
CA ILE A 91 -7.15 13.46 10.83
C ILE A 91 -7.67 14.38 9.71
N LYS A 92 -7.34 14.07 8.45
CA LYS A 92 -8.04 14.68 7.31
C LYS A 92 -9.50 14.21 7.34
N GLN A 93 -10.44 15.16 7.32
CA GLN A 93 -11.88 14.84 7.30
C GLN A 93 -12.30 14.28 5.93
N THR A 94 -11.61 14.68 4.87
CA THR A 94 -11.83 14.20 3.51
C THR A 94 -10.77 13.17 3.14
N ASP A 95 -11.23 12.06 2.56
CA ASP A 95 -10.37 11.06 1.95
C ASP A 95 -10.02 11.55 0.54
N ASP A 96 -8.93 12.32 0.43
CA ASP A 96 -8.45 12.87 -0.86
C ASP A 96 -7.72 11.81 -1.70
N ASN A 97 -7.93 10.51 -1.44
CA ASN A 97 -7.43 9.45 -2.31
C ASN A 97 -8.15 9.55 -3.66
N ASN A 98 -7.63 10.42 -4.52
CA ASN A 98 -8.03 10.50 -5.91
C ASN A 98 -7.51 9.23 -6.57
N ILE A 99 -8.42 8.31 -6.89
CA ILE A 99 -8.09 7.16 -7.73
C ILE A 99 -7.82 7.77 -9.09
N VAL A 100 -6.55 7.84 -9.49
CA VAL A 100 -6.16 8.28 -10.82
C VAL A 100 -6.82 7.31 -11.80
N THR A 101 -7.88 7.78 -12.47
CA THR A 101 -8.62 7.04 -13.49
C THR A 101 -8.00 7.19 -14.87
N ASP A 102 -6.89 7.92 -14.97
CA ASP A 102 -6.20 8.16 -16.23
C ASP A 102 -5.38 6.93 -16.59
N TYR A 103 -6.02 5.98 -17.27
CA TYR A 103 -5.39 4.86 -17.97
C TYR A 103 -4.56 5.30 -19.20
N SER A 104 -4.08 6.54 -19.21
CA SER A 104 -3.25 7.11 -20.28
C SER A 104 -1.79 7.27 -19.85
N GLU A 105 -1.28 6.38 -19.01
CA GLU A 105 0.17 6.23 -18.91
C GLU A 105 0.62 5.60 -20.23
N GLU A 106 1.41 6.34 -21.01
CA GLU A 106 2.08 5.79 -22.18
C GLU A 106 2.75 4.48 -21.77
N ILE A 107 2.33 3.38 -22.38
CA ILE A 107 2.93 2.07 -22.21
C ILE A 107 4.39 2.22 -22.62
N THR A 108 5.28 2.43 -21.66
CA THR A 108 6.71 2.33 -21.92
C THR A 108 6.95 0.87 -22.24
N GLN A 109 7.06 0.56 -23.54
CA GLN A 109 7.33 -0.80 -24.02
C GLN A 109 8.71 -1.22 -23.47
N LEU A 110 8.72 -1.89 -22.31
CA LEU A 110 9.93 -2.48 -21.77
C LEU A 110 10.34 -3.64 -22.67
N ASP A 111 11.62 -3.74 -22.99
CA ASP A 111 12.13 -4.81 -23.84
C ASP A 111 11.72 -6.20 -23.31
N PRO A 112 11.19 -7.10 -24.17
CA PRO A 112 10.81 -8.46 -23.80
C PRO A 112 11.91 -9.23 -23.06
N SER A 113 13.16 -8.93 -23.38
CA SER A 113 14.37 -9.49 -22.74
C SER A 113 14.44 -9.24 -21.23
N LYS A 114 13.81 -8.15 -20.74
CA LYS A 114 13.84 -7.75 -19.32
C LYS A 114 12.89 -8.57 -18.45
N PHE A 115 11.96 -9.31 -19.05
CA PHE A 115 11.00 -10.16 -18.34
C PHE A 115 11.45 -11.61 -18.17
N ARG A 116 12.53 -12.02 -18.86
CA ARG A 116 13.00 -13.42 -18.90
C ARG A 116 14.06 -13.69 -17.82
N PRO A 117 13.97 -14.79 -17.07
CA PRO A 117 15.06 -15.24 -16.20
C PRO A 117 16.28 -15.60 -17.06
N GLN A 118 17.48 -15.26 -16.57
CA GLN A 118 18.73 -15.57 -17.24
C GLN A 118 18.85 -17.09 -17.48
N GLY A 119 19.06 -17.50 -18.74
CA GLY A 119 19.22 -18.90 -19.12
C GLY A 119 18.01 -19.55 -19.82
N GLN A 120 16.88 -18.85 -19.97
CA GLN A 120 15.72 -19.37 -20.73
C GLN A 120 15.66 -18.73 -22.13
N THR A 121 15.92 -19.52 -23.18
CA THR A 121 15.74 -19.08 -24.58
C THR A 121 14.33 -19.37 -25.07
N GLY A 122 13.68 -18.39 -25.71
CA GLY A 122 12.35 -18.56 -26.30
C GLY A 122 12.43 -19.20 -27.69
N LEU A 123 11.28 -19.65 -28.20
CA LEU A 123 11.15 -20.21 -29.55
C LEU A 123 11.65 -19.23 -30.62
N ASN A 124 11.44 -17.93 -30.43
CA ASN A 124 11.90 -16.86 -31.32
C ASN A 124 13.44 -16.71 -31.39
N ASP A 125 14.18 -17.28 -30.43
CA ASP A 125 15.65 -17.24 -30.40
C ASP A 125 16.28 -18.44 -31.15
N PHE A 126 15.46 -19.40 -31.60
CA PHE A 126 15.92 -20.54 -32.39
C PHE A 126 16.14 -20.18 -33.87
N ASP A 127 15.28 -19.34 -34.45
CA ASP A 127 15.36 -18.98 -35.88
C ASP A 127 16.56 -18.09 -36.24
N ARG A 128 17.24 -17.49 -35.25
CA ARG A 128 18.41 -16.63 -35.46
C ARG A 128 19.76 -17.35 -35.44
N ARG A 129 19.77 -18.70 -35.39
CA ARG A 129 21.00 -19.52 -35.37
C ARG A 129 21.23 -20.34 -36.64
N ASN A 130 20.84 -19.80 -37.79
CA ASN A 130 21.27 -20.28 -39.11
C ASN A 130 22.00 -19.15 -39.84
#